data_AF-A0A1H3W423-F1
#
_entry.id   AF-A0A1H3W423-F1
#
_cell.length_a   1.000
_cell.length_b   1.000
_cell.length_c   1.000
_cell.angle_alpha   90.00
_cell.angle_beta   90.00
_cell.angle_gamma   90.00
#
_symmetry.space_group_name_H-M   'P 1'
#
loop_
_entity.id
_entity.type
_entity.pdbx_description
1 polymer ?
#
loop_
_entity_poly.entity_id
_entity_poly.type
_entity_poly.pdbx_seq_one_letter_code
_entity_poly.pdbx_strand_id
1 'polypeptide(L)'
;MSSWSVGGRRLVLAALVAVAAAAFAIWRLDGFAMLGQEAVAVQRALQNWLARGVAGVRGGEPFALATLMGAAALYGLAHAAGPGHGKALMAAAAAGTRAGAGRLALIAVLGSLAQGLTAVLVVYGGLWLVGGARALAITRSDAAFAPAGHAMLALLGLWLLWRGGRALLRPAASHGCGAGCGHDHGPDPALARDADWRMALGLILATAARPCGGAMLTLALAWGAGAPVAGVLATLAMAAGTAVVTSGAAAAAAGARQAAAFAAGPGFARAAGLAQALVGVLAAALGAAGLAATL
;
A
#
# COMPACT_ATOMS: atom_id res chain seq x y z
N MET A 1 -12.95 11.11 37.79
CA MET A 1 -12.62 10.53 36.46
C MET A 1 -13.03 9.06 36.49
N SER A 2 -13.97 8.65 35.63
CA SER A 2 -14.83 7.47 35.83
C SER A 2 -14.11 6.12 35.61
N SER A 3 -14.38 5.16 36.49
CA SER A 3 -13.96 3.75 36.43
C SER A 3 -14.32 3.05 35.10
N TRP A 4 -15.32 3.56 34.39
CA TRP A 4 -15.73 3.14 33.05
C TRP A 4 -14.63 3.28 31.97
N SER A 5 -13.78 4.30 32.08
CA SER A 5 -12.67 4.51 31.12
C SER A 5 -11.51 3.54 31.32
N VAL A 6 -11.29 3.06 32.54
CA VAL A 6 -10.19 2.13 32.88
C VAL A 6 -10.50 0.72 32.42
N GLY A 7 -11.75 0.26 32.60
CA GLY A 7 -12.22 -1.03 32.10
C GLY A 7 -12.12 -1.14 30.58
N GLY A 8 -12.57 -0.09 29.86
CA GLY A 8 -12.47 -0.02 28.40
C GLY A 8 -11.02 -0.07 27.90
N ARG A 9 -10.08 0.64 28.54
CA ARG A 9 -8.66 0.62 28.16
C ARG A 9 -8.02 -0.76 28.32
N ARG A 10 -8.35 -1.49 29.39
CA ARG A 10 -7.86 -2.86 29.62
C ARG A 10 -8.38 -3.84 28.58
N LEU A 11 -9.65 -3.73 28.19
CA LEU A 11 -10.24 -4.55 27.13
C LEU A 11 -9.56 -4.31 25.77
N VAL A 12 -9.34 -3.03 25.42
CA VAL A 12 -8.65 -2.69 24.17
C VAL A 12 -7.20 -3.17 24.16
N LEU A 13 -6.48 -3.04 25.28
CA LEU A 13 -5.12 -3.58 25.42
C LEU A 13 -5.11 -5.10 25.28
N ALA A 14 -6.02 -5.81 25.95
CA ALA A 14 -6.13 -7.26 25.85
C ALA A 14 -6.41 -7.70 24.40
N ALA A 15 -7.30 -7.00 23.69
CA ALA A 15 -7.58 -7.25 22.28
C ALA A 15 -6.35 -7.03 21.39
N LEU A 16 -5.61 -5.93 21.58
CA LEU A 16 -4.38 -5.66 20.83
C LEU A 16 -3.30 -6.71 21.08
N VAL A 17 -3.12 -7.14 22.33
CA VAL A 17 -2.17 -8.20 22.71
C VAL A 17 -2.59 -9.54 22.09
N ALA A 18 -3.88 -9.88 22.12
CA ALA A 18 -4.39 -11.10 21.51
C ALA A 18 -4.17 -11.12 19.99
N VAL A 19 -4.43 -10.01 19.30
CA VAL A 19 -4.15 -9.86 17.85
C VAL A 19 -2.65 -10.00 17.56
N ALA A 20 -1.79 -9.37 18.36
CA ALA A 20 -0.35 -9.48 18.21
C ALA A 20 0.16 -10.92 18.45
N ALA A 21 -0.36 -11.61 19.47
CA ALA A 21 -0.03 -12.99 19.77
C ALA A 21 -0.50 -13.94 18.66
N ALA A 22 -1.70 -13.74 18.12
CA ALA A 22 -2.20 -14.50 16.98
C ALA A 22 -1.34 -14.28 15.72
N ALA A 23 -0.99 -13.03 15.41
CA ALA A 23 -0.08 -12.72 14.31
C ALA A 23 1.30 -13.37 14.50
N PHE A 24 1.85 -13.34 15.71
CA PHE A 24 3.12 -14.00 16.04
C PHE A 24 3.02 -15.53 15.89
N ALA A 25 1.94 -16.15 16.34
CA ALA A 25 1.70 -17.57 16.19
C ALA A 25 1.59 -17.97 14.71
N ILE A 26 0.83 -17.20 13.90
CA ILE A 26 0.72 -17.42 12.45
C ILE A 26 2.10 -17.29 11.79
N TRP A 27 2.89 -16.29 12.17
CA TRP A 27 4.26 -16.12 11.66
C TRP A 27 5.17 -17.30 12.05
N ARG A 28 5.12 -17.75 13.30
CA ARG A 28 5.93 -18.85 13.83
C ARG A 28 5.63 -20.19 13.15
N LEU A 29 4.40 -20.36 12.65
CA LEU A 29 3.92 -21.55 11.93
C LEU A 29 4.06 -21.40 10.41
N ASP A 30 4.87 -20.45 9.92
CA ASP A 30 5.05 -20.12 8.50
C ASP A 30 3.74 -19.78 7.76
N GLY A 31 2.66 -19.47 8.48
CA GLY A 31 1.34 -19.23 7.92
C GLY A 31 1.30 -18.06 6.96
N PHE A 32 2.06 -16.99 7.20
CA PHE A 32 2.17 -15.87 6.26
C PHE A 32 2.91 -16.26 4.97
N ALA A 33 3.89 -17.17 5.04
CA ALA A 33 4.58 -17.67 3.87
C ALA A 33 3.65 -18.57 3.04
N MET A 34 2.90 -19.46 3.70
CA MET A 34 1.90 -20.31 3.05
C MET A 34 0.80 -19.49 2.37
N LEU A 35 0.17 -18.54 3.10
CA LEU A 35 -0.82 -17.62 2.53
C LEU A 35 -0.26 -16.81 1.36
N GLY A 36 1.03 -16.45 1.45
CA GLY A 36 1.68 -15.72 0.38
C GLY A 36 1.88 -16.56 -0.89
N GLN A 37 2.29 -17.83 -0.75
CA GLN A 37 2.44 -18.74 -1.87
C GLN A 37 1.09 -19.07 -2.53
N GLU A 38 0.03 -19.26 -1.73
CA GLU A 38 -1.33 -19.45 -2.22
C GLU A 38 -1.83 -18.21 -2.99
N ALA A 39 -1.61 -17.01 -2.47
CA ALA A 39 -1.96 -15.79 -3.18
C ALA A 39 -1.25 -15.69 -4.54
N VAL A 40 0.04 -16.05 -4.61
CA VAL A 40 0.79 -16.10 -5.87
C VAL A 40 0.25 -17.19 -6.81
N ALA A 41 -0.15 -18.35 -6.30
CA ALA A 41 -0.78 -19.40 -7.10
C ALA A 41 -2.11 -18.93 -7.71
N VAL A 42 -2.96 -18.29 -6.91
CA VAL A 42 -4.23 -17.68 -7.36
C VAL A 42 -3.96 -16.60 -8.41
N GLN A 43 -2.94 -15.75 -8.23
CA GLN A 43 -2.56 -14.75 -9.22
C GLN A 43 -2.17 -15.37 -10.57
N ARG A 44 -1.37 -16.44 -10.56
CA ARG A 44 -0.99 -17.16 -11.79
C ARG A 44 -2.20 -17.78 -12.49
N ALA A 45 -3.13 -18.37 -11.72
CA ALA A 45 -4.37 -18.90 -12.28
C ALA A 45 -5.22 -17.80 -12.93
N LEU A 46 -5.36 -16.64 -12.27
CA LEU A 46 -6.10 -15.49 -12.77
C LEU A 46 -5.41 -14.84 -13.99
N GLN A 47 -4.08 -14.87 -14.09
CA GLN A 47 -3.37 -14.42 -15.31
C GLN A 47 -3.76 -15.25 -16.54
N ASN A 48 -3.94 -16.56 -16.37
CA ASN A 48 -4.44 -17.40 -17.45
C ASN A 48 -5.88 -17.03 -17.84
N TRP A 49 -6.71 -16.62 -16.88
CA TRP A 49 -8.08 -16.17 -17.14
C TRP A 49 -8.11 -14.83 -17.88
N LEU A 50 -7.19 -13.92 -17.56
CA LEU A 50 -7.00 -12.67 -18.28
C LEU A 50 -6.65 -12.92 -19.75
N ALA A 51 -5.69 -13.82 -20.01
CA ALA A 51 -5.31 -14.19 -21.38
C ALA A 51 -6.49 -14.80 -22.16
N ARG A 52 -7.26 -15.70 -21.54
CA ARG A 52 -8.48 -16.25 -22.15
C ARG A 52 -9.56 -15.19 -22.38
N GLY A 53 -9.76 -14.27 -21.43
CA GLY A 53 -10.72 -13.18 -21.56
C GLY A 53 -10.39 -12.26 -22.75
N VAL A 54 -9.11 -11.94 -22.94
CA VAL A 54 -8.65 -11.18 -24.11
C VAL A 54 -8.91 -11.95 -25.41
N ALA A 55 -8.64 -13.26 -25.44
CA ALA A 55 -8.92 -14.10 -26.60
C ALA A 55 -10.42 -14.16 -26.92
N GLY A 56 -11.29 -14.27 -25.90
CA GLY A 56 -12.74 -14.24 -26.07
C GLY A 56 -13.25 -12.91 -26.61
N VAL A 57 -12.69 -11.77 -26.15
CA VAL A 57 -13.03 -10.45 -26.70
C VAL A 57 -12.66 -10.36 -28.18
N ARG A 58 -11.49 -10.87 -28.56
CA ARG A 58 -11.07 -10.95 -29.97
C ARG A 58 -11.99 -11.84 -30.81
N GLY A 59 -12.43 -12.95 -30.25
CA GLY A 59 -13.34 -13.90 -30.90
C GLY A 59 -14.79 -13.41 -31.01
N GLY A 60 -15.12 -12.26 -30.41
CA GLY A 60 -16.50 -11.75 -30.37
C GLY A 60 -17.42 -12.57 -29.47
N GLU A 61 -16.87 -13.29 -28.48
CA GLU A 61 -17.69 -14.11 -27.59
C GLU A 61 -18.60 -13.26 -26.71
N PRO A 62 -19.87 -13.69 -26.50
CA PRO A 62 -20.77 -13.03 -25.57
C PRO A 62 -20.16 -12.90 -24.18
N PHE A 63 -20.34 -11.75 -23.53
CA PHE A 63 -19.85 -11.44 -22.18
C PHE A 63 -18.33 -11.51 -21.98
N ALA A 64 -17.51 -11.71 -23.02
CA ALA A 64 -16.07 -11.83 -22.87
C ALA A 64 -15.41 -10.61 -22.19
N LEU A 65 -15.91 -9.40 -22.49
CA LEU A 65 -15.45 -8.18 -21.81
C LEU A 65 -15.77 -8.19 -20.32
N ALA A 66 -16.98 -8.61 -19.94
CA ALA A 66 -17.38 -8.72 -18.54
C ALA A 66 -16.54 -9.77 -17.80
N THR A 67 -16.31 -10.93 -18.42
CA THR A 67 -15.43 -11.97 -17.89
C THR A 67 -13.99 -11.47 -17.73
N LEU A 68 -13.46 -10.75 -18.71
CA LEU A 68 -12.14 -10.14 -18.65
C LEU A 68 -12.05 -9.12 -17.50
N MET A 69 -13.02 -8.22 -17.38
CA MET A 69 -13.06 -7.22 -16.31
C MET A 69 -13.21 -7.88 -14.93
N GLY A 70 -14.05 -8.91 -14.81
CA GLY A 70 -14.22 -9.68 -13.58
C GLY A 70 -12.93 -10.41 -13.17
N ALA A 71 -12.29 -11.09 -14.11
CA ALA A 71 -10.98 -11.73 -13.88
C ALA A 71 -9.92 -10.70 -13.49
N ALA A 72 -9.94 -9.51 -14.09
CA ALA A 72 -9.01 -8.44 -13.77
C ALA A 72 -9.25 -7.85 -12.38
N ALA A 73 -10.50 -7.64 -11.97
CA ALA A 73 -10.83 -7.21 -10.61
C ALA A 73 -10.42 -8.25 -9.57
N LEU A 74 -10.68 -9.54 -9.83
CA LEU A 74 -10.23 -10.65 -8.97
C LEU A 74 -8.70 -10.72 -8.90
N TYR A 75 -8.01 -10.53 -10.03
CA TYR A 75 -6.56 -10.45 -10.05
C TYR A 75 -6.09 -9.27 -9.19
N GLY A 76 -6.73 -8.10 -9.29
CA GLY A 76 -6.43 -6.93 -8.48
C GLY A 76 -6.59 -7.17 -6.98
N LEU A 77 -7.64 -7.88 -6.56
CA LEU A 77 -7.87 -8.31 -5.18
C LEU A 77 -6.75 -9.25 -4.70
N ALA A 78 -6.48 -10.33 -5.44
CA ALA A 78 -5.44 -11.30 -5.11
C ALA A 78 -4.05 -10.66 -5.10
N HIS A 79 -3.78 -9.77 -6.08
CA HIS A 79 -2.54 -9.02 -6.17
C HIS A 79 -2.33 -8.08 -5.02
N ALA A 80 -3.39 -7.47 -4.49
CA ALA A 80 -3.32 -6.63 -3.31
C ALA A 80 -3.21 -7.43 -2.00
N ALA A 81 -3.67 -8.69 -1.96
CA ALA A 81 -3.54 -9.58 -0.80
C ALA A 81 -2.19 -10.31 -0.69
N GLY A 82 -1.52 -10.63 -1.82
CA GLY A 82 -0.26 -11.40 -1.81
C GLY A 82 0.93 -10.67 -1.15
N PRO A 83 2.09 -11.30 -0.98
CA PRO A 83 3.27 -10.66 -0.38
C PRO A 83 3.91 -9.66 -1.37
N GLY A 84 4.43 -8.53 -0.88
CA GLY A 84 5.14 -7.58 -1.74
C GLY A 84 5.50 -6.22 -1.12
N HIS A 85 6.54 -5.59 -1.66
CA HIS A 85 7.14 -4.36 -1.14
C HIS A 85 6.20 -3.14 -1.15
N GLY A 86 5.29 -3.03 -2.13
CA GLY A 86 4.30 -1.93 -2.20
C GLY A 86 3.28 -1.94 -1.05
N LYS A 87 3.03 -3.10 -0.42
CA LYS A 87 2.20 -3.20 0.79
C LYS A 87 2.95 -2.74 2.03
N ALA A 88 4.24 -3.03 2.11
CA ALA A 88 5.10 -2.53 3.18
C ALA A 88 5.15 -0.99 3.16
N LEU A 89 5.14 -0.38 1.96
CA LEU A 89 5.06 1.07 1.78
C LEU A 89 3.77 1.65 2.39
N MET A 90 2.60 1.11 2.03
CA MET A 90 1.31 1.59 2.55
C MET A 90 1.11 1.27 4.04
N ALA A 91 1.61 0.13 4.53
CA ALA A 91 1.60 -0.21 5.94
C ALA A 91 2.48 0.76 6.76
N ALA A 92 3.69 1.06 6.27
CA ALA A 92 4.59 2.03 6.89
C ALA A 92 4.01 3.45 6.87
N ALA A 93 3.39 3.84 5.75
CA ALA A 93 2.70 5.11 5.60
C ALA A 93 1.49 5.23 6.54
N ALA A 94 0.68 4.18 6.68
CA ALA A 94 -0.41 4.19 7.63
C ALA A 94 0.13 4.31 9.06
N ALA A 95 1.15 3.56 9.43
CA ALA A 95 1.76 3.59 10.76
C ALA A 95 2.36 4.97 11.12
N GLY A 96 2.99 5.64 10.16
CA GLY A 96 3.72 6.89 10.40
C GLY A 96 2.92 8.18 10.22
N THR A 97 1.60 8.11 10.02
CA THR A 97 0.78 9.27 9.70
C THR A 97 -0.40 9.44 10.64
N ARG A 98 -0.76 10.70 10.90
CA ARG A 98 -1.93 11.08 11.69
C ARG A 98 -3.20 11.22 10.84
N ALA A 99 -3.12 10.86 9.56
CA ALA A 99 -4.25 10.92 8.65
C ALA A 99 -5.36 9.96 9.12
N GLY A 100 -6.61 10.45 9.06
CA GLY A 100 -7.80 9.65 9.37
C GLY A 100 -8.04 8.55 8.34
N ALA A 101 -8.87 7.57 8.72
CA ALA A 101 -9.17 6.39 7.89
C ALA A 101 -9.65 6.76 6.48
N GLY A 102 -10.58 7.72 6.35
CA GLY A 102 -11.10 8.15 5.05
C GLY A 102 -10.04 8.76 4.13
N ARG A 103 -9.11 9.55 4.69
CA ARG A 103 -8.01 10.15 3.90
C ARG A 103 -7.00 9.10 3.45
N LEU A 104 -6.65 8.14 4.31
CA LEU A 104 -5.76 7.04 3.93
C LEU A 104 -6.42 6.10 2.90
N ALA A 105 -7.72 5.84 3.04
CA ALA A 105 -8.48 5.10 2.03
C ALA A 105 -8.49 5.84 0.68
N LEU A 106 -8.72 7.16 0.67
CA LEU A 106 -8.65 7.96 -0.56
C LEU A 106 -7.24 7.90 -1.18
N ILE A 107 -6.18 8.04 -0.39
CA ILE A 107 -4.79 7.91 -0.88
C ILE A 107 -4.55 6.53 -1.49
N ALA A 108 -5.09 5.47 -0.88
CA ALA A 108 -4.99 4.11 -1.41
C ALA A 108 -5.74 3.93 -2.74
N VAL A 109 -6.97 4.45 -2.85
CA VAL A 109 -7.74 4.46 -4.09
C VAL A 109 -6.98 5.21 -5.19
N LEU A 110 -6.54 6.44 -4.91
CA LEU A 110 -5.81 7.27 -5.87
C LEU A 110 -4.49 6.64 -6.28
N GLY A 111 -3.75 6.03 -5.34
CA GLY A 111 -2.53 5.28 -5.61
C GLY A 111 -2.77 4.09 -6.55
N SER A 112 -3.83 3.31 -6.30
CA SER A 112 -4.20 2.16 -7.14
C SER A 112 -4.58 2.58 -8.56
N LEU A 113 -5.38 3.65 -8.69
CA LEU A 113 -5.74 4.20 -10.00
C LEU A 113 -4.53 4.77 -10.74
N ALA A 114 -3.66 5.51 -10.05
CA ALA A 114 -2.44 6.05 -10.62
C ALA A 114 -1.46 4.94 -11.08
N GLN A 115 -1.43 3.81 -10.36
CA GLN A 115 -0.66 2.63 -10.76
C GLN A 115 -1.21 2.00 -12.05
N GLY A 116 -2.53 1.85 -12.16
CA GLY A 116 -3.18 1.39 -13.38
C GLY A 116 -2.93 2.34 -14.56
N LEU A 117 -3.04 3.65 -14.33
CA LEU A 117 -2.73 4.67 -15.34
C LEU A 117 -1.26 4.59 -15.79
N THR A 118 -0.33 4.42 -14.86
CA THR A 118 1.09 4.25 -15.19
C THR A 118 1.32 3.03 -16.06
N ALA A 119 0.63 1.91 -15.79
CA ALA A 119 0.70 0.73 -16.67
C ALA A 119 0.20 1.02 -18.08
N VAL A 120 -0.92 1.74 -18.23
CA VAL A 120 -1.45 2.15 -19.54
C VAL A 120 -0.44 3.03 -20.29
N LEU A 121 0.11 4.05 -19.62
CA LEU A 121 1.07 4.98 -20.21
C LEU A 121 2.38 4.28 -20.60
N VAL A 122 2.91 3.41 -19.75
CA VAL A 122 4.14 2.65 -20.01
C VAL A 122 3.96 1.71 -21.20
N VAL A 123 2.86 0.94 -21.23
CA VAL A 123 2.64 -0.07 -22.28
C VAL A 123 2.35 0.61 -23.62
N TYR A 124 1.34 1.48 -23.67
CA TYR A 124 0.93 2.11 -24.94
C TYR A 124 1.89 3.20 -25.40
N GLY A 125 2.48 3.96 -24.47
CA GLY A 125 3.56 4.89 -24.80
C GLY A 125 4.81 4.17 -25.31
N GLY A 126 5.20 3.05 -24.69
CA GLY A 126 6.31 2.22 -25.17
C GLY A 126 6.04 1.62 -26.55
N LEU A 127 4.83 1.12 -26.79
CA LEU A 127 4.41 0.61 -28.11
C LEU A 127 4.44 1.69 -29.19
N TRP A 128 4.04 2.92 -28.85
CA TRP A 128 4.10 4.06 -29.77
C TRP A 128 5.53 4.53 -30.07
N LEU A 129 6.41 4.57 -29.04
CA LEU A 129 7.78 5.11 -29.17
C LEU A 129 8.79 4.15 -29.80
N VAL A 130 8.77 2.87 -29.41
CA VAL A 130 9.89 1.92 -29.67
C VAL A 130 9.53 0.84 -30.70
N GLY A 131 8.26 0.78 -31.12
CA GLY A 131 7.74 -0.25 -32.02
C GLY A 131 7.49 -1.60 -31.32
N GLY A 132 6.56 -2.39 -31.87
CA GLY A 132 5.93 -3.55 -31.22
C GLY A 132 6.86 -4.51 -30.49
N ALA A 133 7.82 -5.13 -31.19
CA ALA A 133 8.63 -6.21 -30.63
C ALA A 133 9.55 -5.77 -29.46
N ARG A 134 10.05 -4.52 -29.48
CA ARG A 134 10.91 -3.98 -28.41
C ARG A 134 10.10 -3.53 -27.20
N ALA A 135 8.92 -2.96 -27.43
CA ALA A 135 7.99 -2.60 -26.35
C ALA A 135 7.51 -3.83 -25.56
N LEU A 136 7.27 -4.95 -26.24
CA LEU A 136 6.90 -6.24 -25.62
C LEU A 136 8.02 -6.87 -24.77
N ALA A 137 9.30 -6.54 -25.02
CA ALA A 137 10.42 -6.96 -24.18
C ALA A 137 10.50 -6.13 -22.89
N ILE A 138 10.19 -4.83 -22.96
CA ILE A 138 10.17 -3.91 -21.80
C ILE A 138 9.00 -4.25 -20.86
N THR A 139 7.82 -4.56 -21.41
CA THR A 139 6.61 -4.88 -20.63
C THR A 139 6.63 -6.27 -19.96
N ARG A 140 7.60 -7.13 -20.31
CA ARG A 140 7.82 -8.43 -19.65
C ARG A 140 8.55 -8.34 -18.31
N SER A 141 9.07 -7.17 -17.94
CA SER A 141 10.07 -7.08 -16.87
C SER A 141 9.52 -6.36 -15.64
N ASP A 142 8.72 -7.04 -14.81
CA ASP A 142 8.47 -6.63 -13.42
C ASP A 142 9.80 -6.32 -12.68
N ALA A 143 10.86 -7.02 -13.09
CA ALA A 143 12.24 -6.81 -12.65
C ALA A 143 12.81 -5.43 -13.02
N ALA A 144 12.48 -4.88 -14.20
CA ALA A 144 12.99 -3.57 -14.63
C ALA A 144 12.45 -2.42 -13.75
N PHE A 145 11.26 -2.59 -13.19
CA PHE A 145 10.65 -1.63 -12.27
C PHE A 145 10.94 -1.96 -10.79
N ALA A 146 11.62 -3.06 -10.49
CA ALA A 146 11.93 -3.48 -9.13
C ALA A 146 12.80 -2.48 -8.34
N PRO A 147 13.93 -1.99 -8.90
CA PRO A 147 14.81 -1.05 -8.20
C PRO A 147 14.08 0.22 -7.75
N ALA A 148 13.20 0.76 -8.59
CA ALA A 148 12.46 1.98 -8.29
C ALA A 148 11.59 1.82 -7.03
N GLY A 149 10.90 0.69 -6.87
CA GLY A 149 10.07 0.46 -5.68
C GLY A 149 10.86 0.19 -4.42
N HIS A 150 12.00 -0.49 -4.55
CA HIS A 150 12.91 -0.72 -3.42
C HIS A 150 13.54 0.57 -2.92
N ALA A 151 14.02 1.41 -3.85
CA ALA A 151 14.52 2.75 -3.53
C ALA A 151 13.45 3.61 -2.84
N MET A 152 12.22 3.60 -3.35
CA MET A 152 11.12 4.36 -2.79
C MET A 152 10.74 3.90 -1.37
N LEU A 153 10.71 2.59 -1.12
CA LEU A 153 10.50 2.04 0.21
C LEU A 153 11.63 2.43 1.18
N ALA A 154 12.88 2.42 0.69
CA ALA A 154 14.02 2.84 1.47
C ALA A 154 13.93 4.32 1.87
N LEU A 155 13.61 5.20 0.91
CA LEU A 155 13.42 6.63 1.13
C LEU A 155 12.27 6.93 2.09
N LEU A 156 11.13 6.24 1.96
CA LEU A 156 10.02 6.37 2.92
C LEU A 156 10.46 5.94 4.33
N GLY A 157 11.19 4.83 4.44
CA GLY A 157 11.72 4.35 5.71
C GLY A 157 12.65 5.36 6.38
N LEU A 158 13.60 5.91 5.64
CA LEU A 158 14.50 6.97 6.12
C LEU A 158 13.74 8.22 6.56
N TRP A 159 12.73 8.63 5.80
CA TRP A 159 11.89 9.76 6.14
C TRP A 159 11.09 9.52 7.44
N LEU A 160 10.52 8.32 7.61
CA LEU A 160 9.80 7.93 8.82
C LEU A 160 10.72 7.86 10.05
N LEU A 161 11.92 7.32 9.87
CA LEU A 161 12.97 7.27 10.89
C LEU A 161 13.34 8.69 11.34
N TRP A 162 13.63 9.58 10.39
CA TRP A 162 13.94 10.98 10.70
C TRP A 162 12.79 11.68 11.44
N ARG A 163 11.56 11.51 10.97
CA ARG A 163 10.37 12.11 11.59
C ARG A 163 10.11 11.55 13.00
N GLY A 164 10.29 10.24 13.20
CA GLY A 164 10.16 9.57 14.50
C GLY A 164 11.24 10.03 15.48
N GLY A 165 12.50 10.07 15.03
CA GLY A 165 13.63 10.61 15.80
C GLY A 165 13.42 12.05 16.22
N ARG A 166 12.96 12.93 15.32
CA ARG A 166 12.62 14.33 15.67
C ARG A 166 11.47 14.42 16.68
N ALA A 167 10.54 13.47 16.71
CA ALA A 167 9.48 13.45 17.72
C ALA A 167 10.02 13.04 19.10
N LEU A 168 11.05 12.19 19.16
CA LEU A 168 11.72 11.79 20.39
C LEU A 168 12.67 12.86 20.94
N LEU A 169 13.29 13.63 20.05
CA LEU A 169 14.23 14.71 20.39
C LEU A 169 13.54 16.03 20.77
N ARG A 170 12.24 16.18 20.52
CA ARG A 170 11.50 17.38 20.92
C ARG A 170 11.35 17.40 22.44
N PRO A 171 11.84 18.45 23.14
CA PRO A 171 11.50 18.66 24.54
C PRO A 171 9.96 18.73 24.66
N ALA A 172 9.40 18.09 25.68
CA ALA A 172 8.02 18.35 26.05
C ALA A 172 7.94 19.85 26.41
N ALA A 173 7.31 20.65 25.56
CA ALA A 173 7.29 22.10 25.72
C ALA A 173 6.50 22.44 26.99
N SER A 174 7.22 22.66 28.10
CA SER A 174 6.67 23.19 29.33
C SER A 174 6.68 24.72 29.24
N HIS A 175 5.67 25.30 28.61
CA HIS A 175 5.41 26.73 28.73
C HIS A 175 3.96 26.98 29.18
N GLY A 176 3.83 27.52 30.40
CA GLY A 176 2.90 28.61 30.69
C GLY A 176 1.43 28.31 30.96
N CYS A 177 0.99 27.05 31.04
CA CYS A 177 -0.36 26.75 31.52
C CYS A 177 -0.27 26.02 32.87
N GLY A 178 -1.05 26.47 33.86
CA GLY A 178 -0.96 26.03 35.25
C GLY A 178 -1.09 24.50 35.45
N ALA A 179 -0.64 24.03 36.61
CA ALA A 179 -0.66 22.61 36.99
C ALA A 179 -2.07 22.01 36.83
N GLY A 180 -2.33 21.36 35.69
CA GLY A 180 -3.66 20.81 35.35
C GLY A 180 -3.96 20.69 33.85
N CYS A 181 -3.23 21.37 32.97
CA CYS A 181 -3.45 21.36 31.54
C CYS A 181 -2.56 20.34 30.79
N GLY A 182 -2.89 19.04 30.90
CA GLY A 182 -2.18 17.98 30.18
C GLY A 182 -2.50 17.90 28.68
N HIS A 183 -2.22 18.94 27.89
CA HIS A 183 -2.37 18.88 26.44
C HIS A 183 -1.14 19.39 25.69
N ASP A 184 -0.77 18.65 24.65
CA ASP A 184 0.36 18.93 23.78
C ASP A 184 -0.09 19.91 22.69
N HIS A 185 0.57 21.07 22.55
CA HIS A 185 0.33 21.95 21.41
C HIS A 185 0.90 21.28 20.16
N GLY A 186 0.01 20.76 19.33
CA GLY A 186 0.36 20.23 18.02
C GLY A 186 0.98 21.30 17.11
N PRO A 187 1.71 20.90 16.06
CA PRO A 187 2.17 21.85 15.03
C PRO A 187 0.98 22.62 14.46
N ASP A 188 1.22 23.85 14.02
CA ASP A 188 0.25 24.72 13.35
C ASP A 188 -0.60 23.89 12.35
N PRO A 189 -1.94 23.91 12.45
CA PRO A 189 -2.81 23.14 11.58
C PRO A 189 -2.59 23.41 10.08
N ALA A 190 -2.16 24.61 9.69
CA ALA A 190 -1.80 24.91 8.29
C ALA A 190 -0.54 24.15 7.86
N LEU A 191 0.52 24.24 8.65
CA LEU A 191 1.78 23.53 8.42
C LEU A 191 1.62 22.00 8.46
N ALA A 192 0.71 21.50 9.30
CA ALA A 192 0.35 20.09 9.39
C ALA A 192 -0.42 19.61 8.13
N ARG A 193 -1.33 20.42 7.59
CA ARG A 193 -2.05 20.11 6.33
C ARG A 193 -1.10 20.05 5.13
N ASP A 194 -0.16 20.97 5.04
CA ASP A 194 0.83 21.02 3.95
C ASP A 194 1.78 19.82 3.96
N ALA A 195 2.28 19.46 5.15
CA ALA A 195 3.07 18.25 5.33
C ALA A 195 2.29 16.98 4.91
N ASP A 196 0.99 16.93 5.20
CA ASP A 196 0.18 15.74 4.91
C ASP A 196 -0.16 15.58 3.41
N TRP A 197 -0.37 16.65 2.62
CA TRP A 197 -0.69 16.47 1.19
C TRP A 197 0.56 16.15 0.37
N ARG A 198 1.72 16.73 0.70
CA ARG A 198 2.99 16.41 0.02
C ARG A 198 3.34 14.94 0.23
N MET A 199 3.11 14.45 1.44
CA MET A 199 3.21 13.04 1.78
C MET A 199 2.18 12.19 1.03
N ALA A 200 0.91 12.60 0.99
CA ALA A 200 -0.12 11.90 0.23
C ALA A 200 0.26 11.76 -1.25
N LEU A 201 0.71 12.85 -1.87
CA LEU A 201 1.21 12.85 -3.25
C LEU A 201 2.43 11.95 -3.39
N GLY A 202 3.40 12.06 -2.47
CA GLY A 202 4.57 11.18 -2.43
C GLY A 202 4.20 9.70 -2.40
N LEU A 203 3.20 9.33 -1.60
CA LEU A 203 2.70 7.95 -1.51
C LEU A 203 1.98 7.49 -2.78
N ILE A 204 1.18 8.37 -3.40
CA ILE A 204 0.49 8.09 -4.66
C ILE A 204 1.53 7.87 -5.76
N LEU A 205 2.49 8.79 -5.92
CA LEU A 205 3.56 8.69 -6.91
C LEU A 205 4.46 7.47 -6.65
N ALA A 206 4.75 7.20 -5.38
CA ALA A 206 5.51 6.04 -4.96
C ALA A 206 4.85 4.71 -5.37
N THR A 207 3.53 4.63 -5.15
CA THR A 207 2.71 3.48 -5.55
C THR A 207 2.61 3.39 -7.08
N ALA A 208 2.44 4.54 -7.75
CA ALA A 208 2.25 4.62 -9.19
C ALA A 208 3.51 4.24 -9.98
N ALA A 209 4.70 4.57 -9.48
CA ALA A 209 5.98 4.36 -10.16
C ALA A 209 6.26 2.89 -10.55
N ARG A 210 5.53 1.93 -9.98
CA ARG A 210 5.62 0.52 -10.38
C ARG A 210 4.32 0.05 -11.02
N PRO A 211 4.23 0.01 -12.36
CA PRO A 211 3.09 -0.61 -13.03
C PRO A 211 2.99 -2.08 -12.60
N CYS A 212 1.77 -2.62 -12.49
CA CYS A 212 1.60 -4.02 -12.11
C CYS A 212 1.81 -4.95 -13.31
N GLY A 213 2.63 -5.99 -13.15
CA GLY A 213 2.93 -6.95 -14.22
C GLY A 213 1.70 -7.56 -14.87
N GLY A 214 0.66 -7.84 -14.07
CA GLY A 214 -0.63 -8.31 -14.57
C GLY A 214 -1.33 -7.33 -15.52
N ALA A 215 -1.34 -6.03 -15.21
CA ALA A 215 -1.91 -5.04 -16.14
C ALA A 215 -1.03 -4.89 -17.37
N MET A 216 0.30 -4.86 -17.21
CA MET A 216 1.22 -4.76 -18.35
C MET A 216 1.04 -5.91 -19.35
N LEU A 217 0.98 -7.14 -18.85
CA LEU A 217 0.67 -8.33 -19.65
C LEU A 217 -0.70 -8.22 -20.33
N THR A 218 -1.74 -7.84 -19.58
CA THR A 218 -3.11 -7.76 -20.11
C THR A 218 -3.22 -6.71 -21.22
N LEU A 219 -2.61 -5.54 -21.03
CA LEU A 219 -2.56 -4.47 -22.04
C LEU A 219 -1.79 -4.91 -23.29
N ALA A 220 -0.67 -5.60 -23.12
CA ALA A 220 0.12 -6.12 -24.25
C ALA A 220 -0.64 -7.19 -25.04
N LEU A 221 -1.32 -8.11 -24.35
CA LEU A 221 -2.16 -9.13 -24.99
C LEU A 221 -3.37 -8.49 -25.70
N ALA A 222 -4.04 -7.54 -25.05
CA ALA A 222 -5.18 -6.82 -25.62
C ALA A 222 -4.79 -6.02 -26.87
N TRP A 223 -3.60 -5.40 -26.86
CA TRP A 223 -3.03 -4.75 -28.03
C TRP A 223 -2.81 -5.74 -29.18
N GLY A 224 -2.12 -6.85 -28.94
CA GLY A 224 -1.89 -7.90 -29.96
C GLY A 224 -3.18 -8.56 -30.46
N ALA A 225 -4.23 -8.53 -29.65
CA ALA A 225 -5.56 -8.99 -29.99
C ALA A 225 -6.39 -8.00 -30.82
N GLY A 226 -5.90 -6.77 -31.04
CA GLY A 226 -6.67 -5.71 -31.70
C GLY A 226 -7.78 -5.11 -30.82
N ALA A 227 -7.72 -5.31 -29.50
CA ALA A 227 -8.73 -4.88 -28.53
C ALA A 227 -8.16 -3.96 -27.42
N PRO A 228 -7.46 -2.86 -27.76
CA PRO A 228 -6.76 -2.03 -26.78
C PRO A 228 -7.69 -1.40 -25.72
N VAL A 229 -8.93 -1.09 -26.09
CA VAL A 229 -9.92 -0.55 -25.15
C VAL A 229 -10.29 -1.58 -24.08
N ALA A 230 -10.43 -2.85 -24.45
CA ALA A 230 -10.69 -3.93 -23.49
C ALA A 230 -9.54 -4.08 -22.49
N GLY A 231 -8.29 -3.93 -22.93
CA GLY A 231 -7.12 -3.92 -22.05
C GLY A 231 -7.14 -2.78 -21.04
N VAL A 232 -7.55 -1.57 -21.45
CA VAL A 232 -7.68 -0.42 -20.55
C VAL A 232 -8.80 -0.65 -19.53
N LEU A 233 -9.97 -1.10 -19.97
CA LEU A 233 -11.10 -1.40 -19.08
C LEU A 233 -10.76 -2.49 -18.06
N ALA A 234 -10.06 -3.55 -18.50
CA ALA A 234 -9.54 -4.58 -17.61
C ALA A 234 -8.55 -4.02 -16.59
N THR A 235 -7.64 -3.13 -17.00
CA THR A 235 -6.66 -2.48 -16.11
C THR A 235 -7.35 -1.59 -15.07
N LEU A 236 -8.40 -0.86 -15.45
CA LEU A 236 -9.20 -0.06 -14.51
C LEU A 236 -9.96 -0.96 -13.52
N ALA A 237 -10.53 -2.08 -13.99
CA ALA A 237 -11.17 -3.07 -13.13
C ALA A 237 -10.17 -3.71 -12.14
N MET A 238 -8.95 -3.98 -12.61
CA MET A 238 -7.85 -4.45 -11.76
C MET A 238 -7.47 -3.43 -10.68
N ALA A 239 -7.33 -2.16 -11.06
CA ALA A 239 -7.06 -1.06 -10.13
C ALA A 239 -8.19 -0.91 -9.09
N ALA A 240 -9.46 -1.11 -9.48
CA ALA A 240 -10.58 -1.11 -8.55
C ALA A 240 -10.49 -2.27 -7.54
N GLY A 241 -10.17 -3.49 -7.99
CA GLY A 241 -9.93 -4.64 -7.10
C GLY A 241 -8.80 -4.38 -6.10
N THR A 242 -7.69 -3.80 -6.55
CA THR A 242 -6.58 -3.41 -5.67
C THR A 242 -6.97 -2.29 -4.69
N ALA A 243 -7.79 -1.33 -5.13
CA ALA A 243 -8.27 -0.23 -4.30
C ALA A 243 -9.13 -0.72 -3.12
N VAL A 244 -9.95 -1.76 -3.32
CA VAL A 244 -10.78 -2.35 -2.24
C VAL A 244 -9.90 -2.86 -1.10
N VAL A 245 -8.92 -3.71 -1.40
CA VAL A 245 -8.05 -4.32 -0.37
C VAL A 245 -7.20 -3.25 0.32
N THR A 246 -6.60 -2.35 -0.46
CA THR A 246 -5.70 -1.32 0.08
C THR A 246 -6.44 -0.28 0.93
N SER A 247 -7.68 0.06 0.57
CA SER A 247 -8.55 0.92 1.40
C SER A 247 -8.97 0.22 2.69
N GLY A 248 -9.30 -1.07 2.63
CA GLY A 248 -9.61 -1.88 3.81
C GLY A 248 -8.42 -1.97 4.77
N ALA A 249 -7.22 -2.23 4.24
CA ALA A 249 -5.98 -2.24 5.02
C ALA A 249 -5.67 -0.86 5.65
N ALA A 250 -5.87 0.22 4.90
CA ALA A 250 -5.71 1.59 5.40
C ALA A 250 -6.68 1.92 6.55
N ALA A 251 -7.94 1.53 6.42
CA ALA A 251 -8.95 1.70 7.46
C ALA A 251 -8.63 0.87 8.72
N ALA A 252 -8.24 -0.39 8.55
CA ALA A 252 -7.84 -1.26 9.65
C ALA A 252 -6.62 -0.71 10.39
N ALA A 253 -5.60 -0.25 9.66
CA ALA A 253 -4.42 0.36 10.26
C ALA A 253 -4.77 1.65 11.03
N ALA A 254 -5.66 2.50 10.50
CA ALA A 254 -6.14 3.69 11.20
C ALA A 254 -6.90 3.34 12.49
N GLY A 255 -7.78 2.34 12.44
CA GLY A 255 -8.50 1.84 13.61
C GLY A 255 -7.56 1.28 14.68
N ALA A 256 -6.57 0.48 14.28
CA ALA A 256 -5.57 -0.07 15.19
C ALA A 256 -4.76 1.04 15.89
N ARG A 257 -4.38 2.10 15.17
CA ARG A 257 -3.70 3.27 15.77
C ARG A 257 -4.58 4.00 16.78
N GLN A 258 -5.86 4.22 16.46
CA GLN A 258 -6.80 4.86 17.38
C GLN A 258 -7.03 4.02 18.64
N ALA A 259 -7.17 2.70 18.49
CA ALA A 259 -7.25 1.76 19.60
C ALA A 259 -6.00 1.81 20.49
N ALA A 260 -4.80 1.81 19.88
CA ALA A 260 -3.53 1.92 20.60
C ALA A 260 -3.39 3.27 21.34
N ALA A 261 -3.83 4.38 20.72
CA ALA A 261 -3.84 5.70 21.35
C ALA A 261 -4.74 5.74 22.59
N PHE A 262 -5.96 5.21 22.47
CA PHE A 262 -6.89 5.10 23.57
C PHE A 262 -6.35 4.22 24.70
N ALA A 263 -5.76 3.08 24.35
CA ALA A 263 -5.14 2.15 25.29
C ALA A 263 -3.94 2.75 26.04
N ALA A 264 -3.02 3.45 25.37
CA ALA A 264 -1.75 3.92 25.94
C ALA A 264 -1.86 5.21 26.78
N GLY A 265 -2.85 6.08 26.55
CA GLY A 265 -3.03 7.31 27.34
C GLY A 265 -1.88 8.32 27.18
N PRO A 266 -1.52 9.12 28.21
CA PRO A 266 -0.53 10.21 28.10
C PRO A 266 0.87 9.80 27.61
N GLY A 267 1.25 8.53 27.78
CA GLY A 267 2.52 7.98 27.27
C GLY A 267 2.54 7.65 25.78
N PHE A 268 1.39 7.76 25.09
CA PHE A 268 1.25 7.40 23.68
C PHE A 268 2.18 8.20 22.76
N ALA A 269 2.44 9.49 23.04
CA ALA A 269 3.24 10.33 22.16
C ALA A 269 4.69 9.80 21.99
N ARG A 270 5.34 9.40 23.10
CA ARG A 270 6.69 8.81 23.06
C ARG A 270 6.68 7.40 22.45
N ALA A 271 5.69 6.58 22.83
CA ALA A 271 5.54 5.23 22.28
C ALA A 271 5.27 5.26 20.75
N ALA A 272 4.46 6.20 20.28
CA ALA A 272 4.19 6.41 18.86
C ALA A 272 5.42 6.93 18.11
N GLY A 273 6.22 7.82 18.71
CA GLY A 273 7.49 8.26 18.14
C GLY A 273 8.49 7.12 17.96
N LEU A 274 8.63 6.25 18.97
CA LEU A 274 9.48 5.06 18.91
C LEU A 274 8.96 4.05 17.86
N ALA A 275 7.66 3.75 17.89
CA ALA A 275 7.04 2.83 16.93
C ALA A 275 7.23 3.33 15.48
N GLN A 276 7.05 4.63 15.25
CA GLN A 276 7.28 5.23 13.94
C GLN A 276 8.74 5.14 13.51
N ALA A 277 9.69 5.38 14.42
CA ALA A 277 11.12 5.24 14.11
C ALA A 277 11.48 3.78 13.76
N LEU A 278 10.97 2.81 14.52
CA LEU A 278 11.19 1.38 14.26
C LEU A 278 10.62 0.92 12.93
N VAL A 279 9.39 1.36 12.60
CA VAL A 279 8.80 1.12 11.27
C VAL A 279 9.66 1.75 10.17
N GLY A 280 10.20 2.94 10.42
CA GLY A 280 11.12 3.61 9.51
C GLY A 280 12.41 2.81 9.27
N VAL A 281 13.07 2.34 10.33
CA VAL A 281 14.26 1.47 10.23
C VAL A 281 13.95 0.21 9.42
N LEU A 282 12.85 -0.48 9.74
CA LEU A 282 12.48 -1.71 9.06
C LEU A 282 12.21 -1.48 7.57
N ALA A 283 11.44 -0.44 7.23
CA ALA A 283 11.17 -0.09 5.83
C ALA A 283 12.46 0.30 5.09
N ALA A 284 13.34 1.08 5.74
CA ALA A 284 14.63 1.47 5.17
C ALA A 284 15.51 0.26 4.87
N ALA A 285 15.63 -0.66 5.83
CA ALA A 285 16.43 -1.87 5.71
C ALA A 285 15.88 -2.82 4.62
N LEU A 286 14.57 -3.06 4.60
CA LEU A 286 13.93 -3.89 3.57
C LEU A 286 14.08 -3.28 2.17
N GLY A 287 13.90 -1.97 2.05
CA GLY A 287 14.09 -1.24 0.79
C GLY A 287 15.55 -1.32 0.30
N ALA A 288 16.52 -1.07 1.18
CA ALA A 288 17.94 -1.13 0.84
C ALA A 288 18.39 -2.54 0.47
N ALA A 289 17.98 -3.57 1.22
CA ALA A 289 18.28 -4.97 0.93
C ALA A 289 17.69 -5.40 -0.42
N GLY A 290 16.44 -5.00 -0.69
CA GLY A 290 15.80 -5.26 -1.98
C GLY A 290 16.52 -4.58 -3.15
N LEU A 291 16.96 -3.32 -2.97
CA LEU A 291 17.70 -2.59 -3.99
C LEU A 291 19.05 -3.26 -4.30
N ALA A 292 19.79 -3.66 -3.25
CA ALA A 292 21.06 -4.37 -3.38
C ALA A 292 20.90 -5.73 -4.10
N ALA A 293 19.76 -6.41 -3.92
CA ALA A 293 19.46 -7.66 -4.61
C ALA A 293 19.05 -7.49 -6.09
N THR A 294 18.88 -6.25 -6.55
CA THR A 294 18.47 -5.91 -7.93
C THR A 294 19.57 -5.26 -8.77
N LEU A 295 20.74 -4.99 -8.18
CA LEU A 295 21.95 -4.44 -8.81
C LEU A 295 22.97 -5.56 -9.07
#